data_AF-A0A1H8HQF3-F1
#
_entry.id   AF-A0A1H8HQF3-F1
#
_cell.length_a   1.000
_cell.length_b   1.000
_cell.length_c   1.000
_cell.angle_alpha   90.00
_cell.angle_beta   90.00
_cell.angle_gamma   90.00
#
_symmetry.space_group_name_H-M   'P 1'
#
loop_
_entity.id
_entity.type
_entity.pdbx_description
1 polymer ?
#
loop_
_entity_poly.entity_id
_entity_poly.type
_entity_poly.pdbx_seq_one_letter_code
_entity_poly.pdbx_strand_id
1 'polypeptide(L)' 'MAKMFAKTQIIMPDDTVIPRGKVFDATPLQAKQFDHLNAARAATEAEIGKATAAEAAKNGQA' A
#
# COMPACT_ATOMS: atom_id res chain seq x y z
N MET A 1 9.85 6.98 0.42
CA MET A 1 8.44 6.59 0.69
C MET A 1 8.47 5.23 1.38
N ALA A 2 7.64 5.02 2.40
CA ALA A 2 7.54 3.73 3.08
C ALA A 2 6.48 2.86 2.37
N LYS A 3 6.86 1.64 1.98
CA LYS A 3 5.92 0.67 1.38
C LYS A 3 5.11 0.01 2.49
N MET A 4 3.82 0.29 2.51
CA MET A 4 2.86 -0.22 3.48
C MET A 4 1.97 -1.28 2.84
N PHE A 5 1.62 -2.32 3.59
CA PHE A 5 0.65 -3.33 3.22
C PHE A 5 -0.67 -3.09 3.96
N ALA A 6 -1.75 -2.85 3.22
CA ALA A 6 -3.06 -2.56 3.77
C ALA A 6 -3.70 -3.82 4.40
N LYS A 7 -3.93 -3.80 5.72
CA LYS A 7 -4.63 -4.88 6.44
C LYS A 7 -6.15 -4.77 6.29
N THR A 8 -6.64 -3.56 6.04
CA THR A 8 -8.04 -3.21 5.86
C THR A 8 -8.20 -2.32 4.62
N GLN A 9 -9.44 -2.05 4.21
CA GLN A 9 -9.70 -1.02 3.22
C GLN A 9 -9.48 0.36 3.85
N ILE A 10 -8.65 1.18 3.22
CA ILE A 10 -8.34 2.54 3.69
C ILE A 10 -8.95 3.52 2.70
N ILE A 11 -9.72 4.47 3.21
CA ILE A 11 -10.25 5.59 2.44
C ILE A 11 -9.41 6.81 2.82
N MET A 12 -8.65 7.31 1.87
CA MET A 12 -7.79 8.47 2.07
C MET A 12 -8.62 9.77 1.98
N PRO A 13 -8.14 10.89 2.54
CA PRO A 13 -8.86 12.17 2.52
C PRO A 13 -9.08 12.77 1.13
N ASP A 14 -8.33 12.32 0.13
CA ASP A 14 -8.44 12.67 -1.28
C ASP A 14 -9.37 11.73 -2.07
N ASP A 15 -10.22 10.98 -1.36
CA ASP A 15 -11.10 9.92 -1.88
C ASP A 15 -10.37 8.74 -2.55
N THR A 16 -9.04 8.64 -2.39
CA THR A 16 -8.30 7.48 -2.86
C THR A 16 -8.63 6.25 -2.01
N VAL A 17 -9.18 5.21 -2.64
CA VAL A 17 -9.47 3.93 -1.98
C VAL A 17 -8.29 2.97 -2.14
N ILE A 18 -7.71 2.57 -1.01
CA ILE A 18 -6.68 1.54 -0.94
C ILE A 18 -7.35 0.25 -0.48
N PRO A 19 -7.57 -0.72 -1.39
CA PRO A 19 -8.18 -1.99 -1.01
C PRO A 19 -7.28 -2.79 -0.07
N ARG A 20 -7.92 -3.61 0.76
CA ARG A 20 -7.23 -4.58 1.62
C ARG A 20 -6.30 -5.47 0.78
N GLY A 21 -5.10 -5.72 1.30
CA GLY A 21 -4.09 -6.56 0.66
C GLY A 21 -3.24 -5.84 -0.40
N LYS A 22 -3.50 -4.55 -0.63
CA LYS A 22 -2.70 -3.74 -1.55
C LYS A 22 -1.45 -3.20 -0.85
N VAL A 23 -0.33 -3.18 -1.57
CA VAL A 23 0.85 -2.42 -1.19
C VAL A 23 0.73 -1.01 -1.75
N PHE A 24 1.03 -0.02 -0.93
CA PHE A 24 0.96 1.39 -1.29
C PHE A 24 2.14 2.16 -0.69
N ASP A 25 2.46 3.30 -1.28
CA ASP A 25 3.48 4.20 -0.78
C ASP A 25 2.86 5.20 0.19
N ALA A 26 3.48 5.34 1.36
CA ALA A 26 3.09 6.29 2.40
C ALA A 26 4.28 7.15 2.82
N THR A 27 4.01 8.38 3.26
CA THR A 27 5.03 9.18 3.96
C THR A 27 5.37 8.56 5.32
N PRO A 28 6.55 8.81 5.91
CA PRO A 28 6.90 8.27 7.22
C PRO A 28 5.90 8.66 8.34
N LEU A 29 5.29 9.85 8.24
CA LEU A 29 4.25 10.28 9.17
C LEU A 29 2.97 9.45 9.02
N GLN A 30 2.51 9.27 7.79
CA GLN A 30 1.33 8.46 7.48
C GLN A 30 1.55 6.98 7.85
N ALA A 31 2.74 6.43 7.60
CA ALA A 31 3.07 5.06 7.98
C ALA A 31 2.88 4.84 9.48
N LYS A 32 3.33 5.79 10.32
CA LYS A 32 3.10 5.73 11.77
C LYS A 32 1.62 5.82 12.13
N GLN A 33 0.85 6.67 11.44
CA GLN A 33 -0.59 6.79 11.68
C GLN A 33 -1.31 5.48 11.33
N PHE A 34 -1.01 4.88 10.18
CA PHE A 34 -1.61 3.62 9.75
C PHE A 34 -1.23 2.44 10.65
N ASP A 35 0.02 2.41 11.12
CA ASP A 35 0.50 1.41 12.07
C ASP A 35 -0.21 1.56 13.43
N HIS A 36 -0.30 2.79 13.95
CA HIS A 36 -1.03 3.10 15.18
C HIS A 36 -2.52 2.75 15.11
N LEU A 37 -3.16 2.98 13.96
CA LEU A 37 -4.54 2.60 13.69
C LEU A 37 -4.70 1.11 13.33
N ASN A 38 -3.60 0.35 13.28
CA ASN A 38 -3.56 -1.05 12.86
C ASN A 38 -4.17 -1.30 11.46
N ALA A 39 -4.26 -0.26 10.64
CA ALA A 39 -4.91 -0.25 9.34
C ALA A 39 -4.00 -0.83 8.24
N ALA A 40 -2.69 -0.63 8.40
CA ALA A 40 -1.65 -1.19 7.54
C ALA A 40 -0.39 -1.49 8.35
N ARG A 41 0.51 -2.30 7.78
CA ARG A 41 1.83 -2.61 8.35
C ARG A 41 2.93 -2.38 7.33
N ALA A 42 4.19 -2.43 7.74
CA ALA A 42 5.31 -2.50 6.79
C ALA A 42 5.12 -3.70 5.84
N ALA A 43 5.25 -3.45 4.53
CA ALA A 43 5.15 -4.49 3.51
C ALA A 43 6.40 -5.39 3.54
N THR A 44 6.23 -6.69 3.36
CA THR A 44 7.35 -7.63 3.18
C THR A 44 7.90 -7.54 1.76
N GLU A 45 9.15 -7.97 1.55
CA GLU A 45 9.77 -7.99 0.22
C GLU A 45 8.95 -8.79 -0.81
N ALA A 46 8.34 -9.90 -0.38
CA ALA A 46 7.47 -10.71 -1.24
C ALA A 46 6.20 -9.96 -1.66
N GLU A 47 5.61 -9.14 -0.77
CA GLU A 47 4.43 -8.32 -1.08
C GLU A 47 4.78 -7.15 -1.99
N ILE A 48 5.94 -6.53 -1.77
CA ILE A 48 6.47 -5.48 -2.64
C ILE A 48 6.72 -6.05 -4.04
N GLY A 49 7.35 -7.23 -4.15
CA GLY A 49 7.59 -7.89 -5.42
C GLY A 49 6.30 -8.28 -6.18
N LYS A 50 5.27 -8.73 -5.46
CA LYS A 50 3.95 -8.98 -6.06
C LYS A 50 3.27 -7.69 -6.53
N ALA A 51 3.42 -6.61 -5.77
CA ALA A 51 2.85 -5.32 -6.13
C ALA A 51 3.56 -4.71 -7.36
N THR A 52 4.89 -4.77 -7.42
CA THR A 52 5.64 -4.30 -8.59
C THR A 52 5.37 -5.15 -9.82
N ALA A 53 5.23 -6.47 -9.68
CA ALA A 53 4.81 -7.34 -10.79
C ALA A 53 3.38 -7.02 -11.27
N ALA A 54 2.46 -6.72 -10.35
CA ALA A 54 1.09 -6.33 -10.69
C ALA A 54 1.03 -4.93 -11.34
N GLU A 55 1.86 -3.98 -10.91
CA GLU A 55 2.00 -2.67 -11.56
C GLU A 55 2.66 -2.79 -12.94
N ALA A 56 3.70 -3.61 -13.07
CA ALA A 56 4.35 -3.90 -14.35
C ALA A 56 3.43 -4.62 -15.33
N ALA A 57 2.57 -5.55 -14.86
CA ALA A 57 1.58 -6.21 -15.71
C ALA A 57 0.48 -5.23 -16.18
N LYS A 58 0.15 -4.21 -15.38
CA LYS A 58 -0.78 -3.14 -15.78
C LYS A 58 -0.16 -2.12 -16.74
N ASN A 59 1.14 -1.82 -16.56
CA ASN A 59 1.86 -0.87 -17.41
C ASN A 59 2.50 -1.52 -18.66
N GLY A 60 2.57 -2.85 -18.71
CA GLY A 60 3.06 -3.64 -19.84
C GLY A 60 1.97 -4.02 -20.87
N GLN A 61 0.76 -3.49 -20.72
CA GLN A 61 -0.21 -3.40 -21.82
C GLN A 61 -0.03 -2.05 -22.52
N ALA A 62 1.04 -1.94 -23.30
CA ALA A 62 1.21 -0.95 -24.36
C ALA A 62 2.08 -1.57 -25.46
#